data_AF-A0A9E3J277-F1
#
_entry.id   AF-A0A9E3J277-F1
#
_cell.length_a   1.000
_cell.length_b   1.000
_cell.length_c   1.000
_cell.angle_alpha   90.00
_cell.angle_beta   90.00
_cell.angle_gamma   90.00
#
_symmetry.space_group_name_H-M   'P 1'
#
loop_
_entity.id
_entity.type
_entity.pdbx_description
1 polymer ?
#
loop_
_entity_poly.entity_id
_entity_poly.type
_entity_poly.pdbx_seq_one_letter_code
_entity_poly.pdbx_strand_id
1 'polypeptide(L)'
;QAASQLVDEIVRKGYAERRPHPVDARARLVVLTERGWACTRAAEEAAAEAVRSWIDVLGESDVRALCDRLGRIAPKGPIRPTW
;
A
#
# COMPACT_ATOMS: atom_id res chain seq x y z
N GLN A 1 13.18 -5.64 12.71
CA GLN A 1 14.37 -5.47 11.84
C GLN A 1 13.95 -5.27 10.38
N ALA A 2 13.28 -6.25 9.72
CA ALA A 2 12.84 -6.11 8.32
C ALA A 2 11.97 -4.87 7.99
N ALA A 3 11.00 -4.53 8.84
CA ALA A 3 10.16 -3.35 8.63
C ALA A 3 10.97 -2.03 8.66
N SER A 4 11.96 -1.92 9.54
CA SER A 4 12.85 -0.75 9.60
C SER A 4 13.68 -0.63 8.33
N GLN A 5 14.20 -1.74 7.80
CA GLN A 5 14.97 -1.76 6.56
C GLN A 5 14.14 -1.33 5.34
N LEU A 6 12.90 -1.80 5.24
CA LEU A 6 11.97 -1.34 4.19
C LEU A 6 11.72 0.16 4.29
N VAL A 7 11.48 0.67 5.50
CA VAL A 7 11.33 2.12 5.72
C VAL A 7 12.60 2.87 5.33
N ASP A 8 13.78 2.38 5.73
CA ASP A 8 15.07 2.99 5.36
C ASP A 8 15.22 3.09 3.84
N GLU A 9 14.82 2.05 3.10
CA GLU A 9 14.89 2.06 1.65
C GLU A 9 13.92 3.06 1.01
N ILE A 10 12.68 3.11 1.48
CA ILE A 10 11.65 4.04 0.98
C ILE A 10 12.08 5.49 1.28
N VAL A 11 12.69 5.74 2.45
CA VAL A 11 13.26 7.04 2.80
C VAL A 11 14.45 7.38 1.91
N ARG A 12 15.38 6.44 1.70
CA ARG A 12 16.54 6.62 0.81
C ARG A 12 16.12 6.94 -0.63
N LYS A 13 15.01 6.35 -1.09
CA LYS A 13 14.42 6.61 -2.42
C LYS A 13 13.59 7.92 -2.48
N GLY A 14 13.45 8.63 -1.37
CA GLY A 14 12.76 9.92 -1.29
C GLY A 14 11.23 9.84 -1.29
N TYR A 15 10.65 8.66 -1.07
CA TYR A 15 9.19 8.47 -1.03
C TYR A 15 8.61 8.68 0.37
N ALA A 16 9.42 8.53 1.41
CA ALA A 16 9.02 8.82 2.78
C ALA A 16 10.13 9.60 3.51
N GLU A 17 9.79 10.15 4.66
CA GLU A 17 10.74 10.76 5.57
C GLU A 17 10.38 10.47 7.02
N ARG A 18 11.38 10.61 7.90
CA ARG A 18 11.19 10.46 9.34
C ARG A 18 11.08 11.82 10.00
N ARG A 19 9.99 12.05 10.73
CA ARG A 19 9.79 13.24 11.55
C ARG A 19 9.81 12.89 13.04
N PRO A 20 10.23 13.80 13.93
CA PRO A 20 10.05 13.62 15.37
C PRO A 20 8.58 13.40 15.71
N HIS A 21 8.30 12.53 16.67
CA HIS A 21 6.94 12.42 17.19
C HIS A 21 6.66 13.58 18.15
N PRO A 22 5.51 14.27 18.06
CA PRO A 22 5.25 15.51 18.81
C PRO A 22 5.19 15.32 20.33
N VAL A 23 4.95 14.10 20.81
CA VAL A 23 4.71 13.79 22.23
C VAL A 23 5.63 12.70 22.79
N ASP A 24 6.42 12.00 21.96
CA ASP A 24 7.33 10.94 22.43
C ASP A 24 8.69 11.06 21.74
N ALA A 25 9.70 11.52 22.47
CA ALA A 25 11.04 11.72 21.94
C ALA A 25 11.69 10.44 21.39
N ARG A 26 11.25 9.27 21.86
CA ARG A 26 11.75 7.95 21.44
C ARG A 26 11.08 7.45 20.16
N ALA A 27 9.95 8.04 19.76
CA ALA A 27 9.23 7.67 18.56
C ALA A 27 9.63 8.53 17.35
N ARG A 28 9.40 7.99 16.15
CA ARG A 28 9.54 8.68 14.87
C ARG A 28 8.31 8.40 14.02
N LEU A 29 7.75 9.45 13.44
CA LEU A 29 6.70 9.35 12.43
C LEU A 29 7.36 9.04 11.09
N VAL A 30 6.83 8.07 10.35
CA VAL A 30 7.16 7.86 8.95
C VAL A 30 6.02 8.46 8.14
N VAL A 31 6.32 9.48 7.36
CA VAL A 31 5.32 10.20 6.55
C VAL A 31 5.74 10.15 5.08
N LEU A 32 4.75 10.08 4.18
CA LEU A 32 5.01 10.17 2.75
C LEU A 32 5.45 11.59 2.38
N THR A 33 6.40 11.68 1.46
CA THR A 33 6.72 12.93 0.78
C THR A 33 5.70 13.18 -0.33
N GLU A 34 5.73 14.35 -0.97
CA GLU A 34 4.93 14.59 -2.19
C GLU A 34 5.20 13.56 -3.28
N ARG A 35 6.48 13.16 -3.45
CA ARG A 35 6.87 12.07 -4.36
C ARG A 35 6.29 10.73 -3.91
N GLY A 36 6.26 10.47 -2.61
CA GLY A 36 5.59 9.32 -2.02
C GLY A 36 4.12 9.25 -2.36
N TRP A 37 3.39 10.35 -2.15
CA TRP A 37 1.97 10.45 -2.50
C TRP A 37 1.72 10.26 -4.00
N ALA A 38 2.53 10.87 -4.85
CA ALA A 38 2.44 10.68 -6.30
C ALA A 38 2.67 9.20 -6.69
N CYS A 39 3.64 8.53 -6.07
CA CYS A 39 3.90 7.12 -6.29
C CYS A 39 2.73 6.23 -5.84
N THR A 40 2.13 6.50 -4.68
CA THR A 40 0.97 5.75 -4.18
C THR A 40 -0.22 5.89 -5.13
N ARG A 41 -0.53 7.11 -5.59
CA ARG A 41 -1.61 7.33 -6.56
C ARG A 41 -1.38 6.59 -7.87
N ALA A 42 -0.15 6.65 -8.41
CA ALA A 42 0.19 5.92 -9.64
C ALA A 42 0.04 4.39 -9.46
N ALA A 43 0.39 3.86 -8.29
CA ALA A 43 0.20 2.45 -7.98
C ALA A 43 -1.29 2.07 -7.87
N GLU A 44 -2.11 2.93 -7.24
CA GLU A 44 -3.57 2.74 -7.16
C GLU A 44 -4.22 2.75 -8.55
N GLU A 45 -3.84 3.71 -9.42
CA GLU A 45 -4.31 3.78 -10.81
C GLU A 45 -3.92 2.54 -11.62
N ALA A 46 -2.69 2.07 -11.48
CA ALA A 46 -2.21 0.85 -12.15
C ALA A 46 -2.96 -0.40 -11.65
N ALA A 47 -3.25 -0.50 -10.35
CA ALA A 47 -4.04 -1.59 -9.79
C ALA A 47 -5.49 -1.56 -10.31
N ALA A 48 -6.09 -0.37 -10.40
CA ALA A 48 -7.42 -0.20 -10.97
C ALA A 48 -7.45 -0.59 -12.46
N GLU A 49 -6.43 -0.24 -13.25
CA GLU A 49 -6.30 -0.69 -14.64
C GLU A 49 -6.19 -2.22 -14.76
N ALA A 50 -5.37 -2.85 -13.92
CA ALA A 50 -5.20 -4.30 -13.96
C ALA A 50 -6.53 -5.05 -13.76
N VAL A 51 -7.42 -4.52 -12.91
CA VAL A 51 -8.71 -5.13 -12.58
C VAL A 51 -9.83 -4.68 -13.54
N ARG A 52 -9.66 -3.60 -14.30
CA ARG A 52 -10.69 -3.12 -15.26
C ARG A 52 -11.10 -4.21 -16.25
N SER A 53 -10.14 -4.97 -16.78
CA SER A 53 -10.42 -6.10 -17.68
C SER A 53 -11.36 -7.16 -17.09
N TRP A 54 -11.41 -7.32 -15.77
CA TRP A 54 -12.32 -8.26 -15.12
C TRP A 54 -13.74 -7.72 -15.05
N ILE A 55 -13.92 -6.40 -14.94
CA ILE A 55 -15.23 -5.75 -14.99
C ILE A 55 -15.85 -5.95 -16.36
N ASP A 56 -15.07 -5.85 -17.43
CA ASP A 56 -15.55 -6.07 -18.79
C ASP A 56 -16.05 -7.51 -19.01
N VAL A 57 -15.48 -8.50 -18.31
CA VAL A 57 -15.81 -9.92 -18.45
C VAL A 57 -16.91 -10.38 -17.49
N LEU A 58 -16.86 -9.93 -16.23
CA LEU A 58 -17.70 -10.43 -15.14
C LEU A 58 -18.82 -9.44 -14.76
N GLY A 59 -18.66 -8.17 -15.08
CA GLY A 59 -19.50 -7.09 -14.57
C GLY A 59 -19.13 -6.66 -13.14
N GLU A 60 -19.49 -5.43 -12.80
CA GLU A 60 -19.07 -4.79 -11.54
C GLU A 60 -19.55 -5.54 -10.29
N SER A 61 -20.79 -6.03 -10.29
CA SER A 61 -21.40 -6.76 -9.17
C SER A 61 -20.65 -8.05 -8.82
N ASP A 62 -20.25 -8.81 -9.84
CA ASP A 62 -19.57 -10.09 -9.64
C ASP A 62 -18.10 -9.90 -9.24
N VAL A 63 -17.42 -8.89 -9.78
CA VAL A 63 -16.08 -8.49 -9.31
C VAL A 63 -16.12 -8.10 -7.82
N ARG A 64 -17.14 -7.34 -7.40
CA ARG A 64 -17.32 -6.98 -5.98
C ARG A 64 -17.54 -8.21 -5.10
N ALA A 65 -18.41 -9.13 -5.53
CA ALA A 65 -18.65 -10.38 -4.81
C ALA A 65 -17.39 -11.27 -4.73
N LEU A 66 -16.55 -11.27 -5.77
CA LEU A 66 -15.27 -11.96 -5.76
C LEU A 66 -14.31 -11.35 -4.72
N CYS A 67 -14.14 -10.03 -4.73
CA CYS A 67 -13.31 -9.33 -3.73
C CYS A 67 -13.76 -9.61 -2.30
N ASP A 68 -15.07 -9.57 -2.04
CA ASP A 68 -15.63 -9.87 -0.72
C ASP A 68 -15.33 -11.31 -0.29
N ARG A 69 -15.46 -12.27 -1.21
CA ARG A 69 -15.17 -13.69 -0.93
C ARG A 69 -13.68 -13.93 -0.69
N LEU A 70 -12.80 -13.32 -1.49
CA LEU A 70 -11.35 -13.38 -1.29
C LEU A 70 -10.95 -12.74 0.04
N GLY A 71 -11.58 -11.62 0.42
CA GLY A 71 -11.36 -10.97 1.70
C GLY A 71 -11.68 -11.83 2.93
N ARG A 72 -12.52 -12.87 2.79
CA ARG A 72 -12.80 -13.83 3.88
C ARG A 72 -11.66 -14.80 4.14
N ILE A 73 -10.85 -15.12 3.14
CA ILE A 73 -9.74 -16.07 3.23
C ILE A 73 -8.37 -15.38 3.25
N ALA A 74 -8.29 -14.13 2.78
CA ALA A 74 -7.07 -13.35 2.81
C ALA A 74 -6.65 -13.11 4.28
N PRO A 75 -5.36 -13.31 4.61
CA PRO A 75 -4.87 -13.01 5.95
C PRO A 75 -5.11 -11.54 6.28
N LYS A 76 -5.64 -11.27 7.47
CA LYS A 76 -5.79 -9.89 7.96
C LYS A 76 -4.40 -9.31 8.24
N GLY A 77 -4.08 -8.20 7.59
CA GLY A 77 -2.82 -7.48 7.76
C GLY A 77 -2.13 -7.20 6.42
N PRO A 78 -1.04 -6.42 6.43
CA PRO A 78 -0.31 -6.10 5.20
C PRO A 78 0.13 -7.38 4.49
N ILE A 79 -0.11 -7.46 3.18
CA ILE A 79 0.41 -8.53 2.32
C ILE A 79 1.92 -8.56 2.53
N ARG A 80 2.42 -9.61 3.17
CA ARG A 80 3.85 -9.83 3.28
C ARG A 80 4.32 -10.36 1.93
N PRO A 81 5.16 -9.61 1.20
CA PRO A 81 5.75 -10.16 0.00
C PRO A 81 6.69 -11.30 0.42
N THR A 82 6.53 -12.49 -0.17
CA THR A 82 7.33 -13.69 0.12
C THR A 82 8.44 -13.92 -0.89
N TRP A 83 8.92 -12.87 -1.56
CA TRP A 83 10.03 -12.95 -2.50
C TRP A 83 11.35 -12.61 -1.81
#